data_AF-S4P9D7-F1
#
_entry.id   AF-S4P9D7-F1
#
_cell.length_a   1.000
_cell.length_b   1.000
_cell.length_c   1.000
_cell.angle_alpha   90.00
_cell.angle_beta   90.00
_cell.angle_gamma   90.00
#
_symmetry.space_group_name_H-M   'P 1'
#
loop_
_entity.id
_entity.type
_entity.pdbx_description
1 polymer ?
#
loop_
_entity_poly.entity_id
_entity_poly.type
_entity_poly.pdbx_seq_one_letter_code
_entity_poly.pdbx_strand_id
1 'polypeptide(L)'
;MEDIAEVADTLSHDDLLEITKSSLVNLLRTDSLLSDLPSDIILEEIISLIAVEHGQSISIYIARDDEPPLKVIVPQNATVRELKKAIARHFEIYQQRTGSKVKISWKYIWRTYNLSFDSFTLDDNDSCIGNYGIS
;
A
#
# COMPACT_ATOMS: atom_id res chain seq x y z
N MET A 1 17.19 -28.55 17.21
CA MET A 1 17.04 -28.01 15.84
C MET A 1 16.69 -29.15 14.88
N GLU A 2 17.26 -30.35 15.07
CA GLU A 2 16.79 -31.62 14.45
C GLU A 2 15.28 -31.86 14.57
N ASP A 3 14.66 -31.62 15.74
CA ASP A 3 13.26 -31.97 16.00
C ASP A 3 12.21 -31.18 15.17
N ILE A 4 12.54 -29.97 14.73
CA ILE A 4 11.58 -29.10 14.03
C ILE A 4 11.46 -29.52 12.55
N ALA A 5 12.58 -29.95 11.96
CA ALA A 5 12.60 -30.44 10.58
C ALA A 5 11.86 -31.77 10.45
N GLU A 6 12.04 -32.68 11.42
CA GLU A 6 11.37 -33.98 11.43
C GLU A 6 9.84 -33.85 11.58
N VAL A 7 9.39 -32.91 12.41
CA VAL A 7 7.96 -32.58 12.57
C VAL A 7 7.41 -31.95 11.28
N ALA A 8 8.16 -31.05 10.64
CA ALA A 8 7.74 -30.39 9.40
C ALA A 8 7.50 -31.40 8.25
N ASP A 9 8.30 -32.46 8.16
CA ASP A 9 8.14 -33.51 7.14
C ASP A 9 6.87 -34.36 7.32
N THR A 10 6.23 -34.30 8.50
CA THR A 10 4.96 -35.00 8.78
C THR A 10 3.71 -34.17 8.49
N LEU A 11 3.87 -32.87 8.23
CA LEU A 11 2.77 -31.92 8.04
C LEU A 11 2.39 -31.76 6.57
N SER A 12 1.12 -31.49 6.30
CA SER A 12 0.68 -31.15 4.95
C SER A 12 1.14 -29.74 4.56
N HIS A 13 1.09 -29.43 3.25
CA HIS A 13 1.37 -28.08 2.77
C HIS A 13 0.45 -27.02 3.42
N ASP A 14 -0.83 -27.35 3.60
CA ASP A 14 -1.81 -26.45 4.20
C ASP A 14 -1.51 -26.21 5.68
N ASP A 15 -1.12 -27.25 6.41
CA ASP A 15 -0.71 -27.13 7.83
C ASP A 15 0.53 -26.24 7.96
N LEU A 16 1.54 -26.44 7.10
CA LEU A 16 2.76 -25.63 7.08
C LEU A 16 2.44 -24.17 6.75
N LEU A 17 1.54 -23.91 5.80
CA LEU A 17 1.08 -22.56 5.46
C LEU A 17 0.38 -21.90 6.65
N GLU A 18 -0.51 -22.62 7.33
CA GLU A 18 -1.26 -22.10 8.48
C GLU A 18 -0.33 -21.78 9.66
N ILE A 19 0.60 -22.68 9.98
CA ILE A 19 1.60 -22.48 11.05
C ILE A 19 2.49 -21.28 10.73
N THR A 20 2.96 -21.18 9.48
CA THR A 20 3.85 -20.09 9.05
C THR A 20 3.12 -18.75 9.12
N LYS A 21 1.88 -18.67 8.59
CA LYS A 21 1.06 -17.46 8.64
C LYS A 21 0.78 -17.03 10.09
N SER A 22 0.37 -17.97 10.93
CA SER A 22 0.07 -17.69 12.35
C SER A 22 1.32 -17.22 13.10
N SER A 23 2.47 -17.82 12.83
CA SER A 23 3.76 -17.42 13.43
C SER A 23 4.17 -16.02 12.98
N LEU A 24 4.02 -15.69 11.69
CA LEU A 24 4.29 -14.35 11.17
C LEU A 24 3.37 -13.30 11.79
N VAL A 25 2.06 -13.57 11.86
CA VAL A 25 1.09 -12.63 12.48
C VAL A 25 1.42 -12.41 13.96
N ASN A 26 1.80 -13.47 14.68
CA ASN A 26 2.23 -13.33 16.06
C ASN A 26 3.49 -12.47 16.18
N LEU A 27 4.51 -12.71 15.34
CA LEU A 27 5.75 -11.94 15.33
C LEU A 27 5.48 -10.45 15.09
N LEU A 28 4.71 -10.13 14.03
CA LEU A 28 4.33 -8.76 13.69
C LEU A 28 3.61 -8.06 14.85
N ARG A 29 2.72 -8.77 15.55
CA ARG A 29 1.95 -8.21 16.68
C ARG A 29 2.78 -8.03 17.96
N THR A 30 3.74 -8.93 18.22
CA THR A 30 4.54 -8.91 19.46
C THR A 30 5.72 -7.96 19.39
N ASP A 31 6.25 -7.71 18.20
CA ASP A 31 7.38 -6.82 18.03
C ASP A 31 6.91 -5.36 18.05
N SER A 32 7.42 -4.55 18.99
CA SER A 32 7.04 -3.15 19.12
C SER A 32 7.33 -2.30 17.88
N LEU A 33 8.32 -2.69 17.08
CA LEU A 33 8.71 -2.00 15.86
C LEU A 33 7.87 -2.40 14.64
N LEU A 34 7.22 -3.56 14.67
CA LEU A 34 6.45 -4.10 13.54
C LEU A 34 4.94 -4.12 13.79
N SER A 35 4.51 -3.72 15.00
CA SER A 35 3.12 -3.78 15.45
C SER A 35 2.14 -2.89 14.67
N ASP A 36 2.65 -1.96 13.86
CA ASP A 36 1.88 -1.07 12.99
C ASP A 36 1.62 -1.68 11.60
N LEU A 37 2.28 -2.79 11.25
CA LEU A 37 2.09 -3.46 9.97
C LEU A 37 0.81 -4.31 9.95
N PRO A 38 0.01 -4.26 8.86
CA PRO A 38 -1.13 -5.13 8.71
C PRO A 38 -0.70 -6.60 8.63
N SER A 39 -1.54 -7.51 9.16
CA SER A 39 -1.29 -8.96 9.16
C SER A 39 -1.19 -9.57 7.76
N ASP A 40 -1.80 -8.91 6.78
CA ASP A 40 -1.83 -9.28 5.37
C ASP A 40 -1.00 -8.29 4.52
N ILE A 41 0.07 -7.75 5.10
CA ILE A 41 0.99 -6.88 4.39
C ILE A 41 1.61 -7.59 3.19
N ILE A 42 1.73 -6.88 2.07
CA ILE A 42 2.40 -7.39 0.87
C ILE A 42 3.81 -6.83 0.72
N LEU A 43 4.67 -7.55 -0.01
CA LEU A 43 6.07 -7.15 -0.22
C LEU A 43 6.22 -5.73 -0.81
N GLU A 44 5.32 -5.36 -1.72
CA GLU A 44 5.30 -4.02 -2.33
C GLU A 44 5.10 -2.90 -1.29
N GLU A 45 4.24 -3.10 -0.29
CA GLU A 45 4.03 -2.14 0.79
C GLU A 45 5.23 -2.08 1.71
N ILE A 46 5.86 -3.21 2.02
CA ILE A 46 7.10 -3.25 2.83
C ILE A 46 8.20 -2.42 2.14
N ILE A 47 8.42 -2.63 0.84
CA ILE A 47 9.40 -1.86 0.07
C ILE A 47 9.05 -0.37 0.09
N SER A 48 7.77 -0.04 -0.04
CA SER A 48 7.29 1.35 -0.02
C SER A 48 7.48 2.01 1.34
N LEU A 49 7.22 1.31 2.45
CA LEU A 49 7.43 1.80 3.81
C LEU A 49 8.93 2.00 4.09
N ILE A 50 9.78 1.06 3.70
CA ILE A 50 11.24 1.20 3.80
C ILE A 50 11.71 2.45 3.05
N ALA A 51 11.18 2.71 1.86
CA ALA A 51 11.52 3.91 1.09
C ALA A 51 11.07 5.20 1.79
N VAL A 52 9.95 5.19 2.52
CA VAL A 52 9.52 6.33 3.35
C VAL A 52 10.49 6.56 4.50
N GLU A 53 10.89 5.51 5.22
CA GLU A 53 11.85 5.60 6.33
C GLU A 53 13.23 6.12 5.88
N HIS A 54 13.65 5.78 4.65
CA HIS A 54 14.87 6.32 4.04
C HIS A 54 14.71 7.73 3.43
N GLY A 55 13.53 8.34 3.52
CA GLY A 55 13.25 9.67 2.94
C GLY A 55 13.25 9.69 1.41
N GLN A 56 13.07 8.54 0.76
CA GLN A 56 13.00 8.41 -0.70
C GLN A 56 11.56 8.54 -1.22
N SER A 57 10.59 8.23 -0.35
CA SER A 57 9.16 8.28 -0.64
C SER A 57 8.41 9.08 0.42
N ILE A 58 7.21 9.53 0.07
CA ILE A 58 6.31 10.30 0.94
C ILE A 58 4.95 9.61 1.02
N SER A 59 4.27 9.81 2.15
CA SER A 59 2.90 9.32 2.36
C SER A 59 1.90 10.44 2.09
N ILE A 60 1.03 10.24 1.10
CA ILE A 60 -0.02 11.17 0.70
C ILE A 60 -1.37 10.59 1.10
N TYR A 61 -2.24 11.41 1.70
CA TYR A 61 -3.62 11.02 2.02
C TYR A 61 -4.57 11.60 0.98
N ILE A 62 -5.24 10.72 0.23
CA ILE A 62 -6.20 11.10 -0.79
C ILE A 62 -7.59 11.18 -0.17
N ALA A 63 -8.12 12.39 -0.03
CA ALA A 63 -9.51 12.59 0.36
C ALA A 63 -10.45 12.13 -0.77
N ARG A 64 -11.54 11.44 -0.41
CA ARG A 64 -12.48 10.83 -1.35
C ARG A 64 -13.92 11.14 -0.92
N ASP A 65 -14.30 12.42 -1.00
CA ASP A 65 -15.62 12.90 -0.55
C ASP A 65 -16.02 12.31 0.82
N ASP A 66 -17.06 11.46 0.85
CA ASP A 66 -17.60 10.85 2.08
C ASP A 66 -16.91 9.55 2.53
N GLU A 67 -15.86 9.10 1.82
CA GLU A 67 -15.10 7.89 2.13
C GLU A 67 -13.85 8.19 2.96
N PRO A 68 -13.36 7.23 3.78
CA PRO A 68 -12.11 7.38 4.50
C PRO A 68 -10.96 7.75 3.55
N PRO A 69 -10.01 8.62 3.97
CA PRO A 69 -8.85 8.93 3.15
C PRO A 69 -8.04 7.69 2.79
N LEU A 70 -7.61 7.59 1.54
CA LEU A 70 -6.72 6.52 1.09
C LEU A 70 -5.26 6.96 1.28
N LYS A 71 -4.50 6.24 2.10
CA LYS A 71 -3.05 6.43 2.21
C LYS A 71 -2.36 5.86 0.97
N VAL A 72 -1.53 6.67 0.32
CA VAL A 72 -0.81 6.34 -0.91
C VAL A 72 0.64 6.74 -0.73
N ILE A 73 1.56 5.80 -0.96
CA ILE A 73 3.01 6.06 -0.89
C ILE A 73 3.54 6.24 -2.31
N VAL A 74 4.33 7.29 -2.54
CA VAL A 74 4.99 7.58 -3.82
C VAL A 74 6.41 8.10 -3.61
N PRO A 75 7.32 7.92 -4.58
CA PRO A 75 8.63 8.58 -4.57
C PRO A 75 8.50 10.11 -4.45
N GLN A 76 9.45 10.77 -3.79
CA GLN A 76 9.44 12.23 -3.62
C GLN A 76 9.42 13.01 -4.95
N ASN A 77 10.10 12.46 -5.96
CA ASN A 77 10.18 13.05 -7.30
C ASN A 77 9.09 12.53 -8.25
N ALA A 78 8.05 11.90 -7.72
CA ALA A 78 6.99 11.31 -8.55
C ALA A 78 6.28 12.38 -9.37
N THR A 79 5.91 11.99 -10.59
CA THR A 79 5.04 12.77 -11.46
C THR A 79 3.58 12.61 -11.08
N VAL A 80 2.72 13.54 -11.52
CA VAL A 80 1.25 13.41 -11.35
C VAL A 80 0.74 12.10 -11.97
N ARG A 81 1.33 11.65 -13.09
CA ARG A 81 1.04 10.35 -13.71
C ARG A 81 1.32 9.17 -12.78
N GLU A 82 2.47 9.19 -12.10
CA GLU A 82 2.86 8.16 -11.15
C GLU A 82 1.98 8.18 -9.91
N LEU A 83 1.60 9.36 -9.41
CA LEU A 83 0.63 9.49 -8.35
C LEU A 83 -0.71 8.84 -8.73
N LYS A 84 -1.28 9.14 -9.90
CA LYS A 84 -2.53 8.53 -10.38
C LYS A 84 -2.44 7.00 -10.45
N LYS A 85 -1.28 6.46 -10.88
CA LYS A 85 -1.04 5.00 -10.88
C LYS A 85 -0.95 4.43 -9.46
N ALA A 86 -0.25 5.11 -8.57
CA ALA A 86 -0.11 4.69 -7.18
C ALA A 86 -1.47 4.69 -6.45
N ILE A 87 -2.32 5.69 -6.70
CA ILE A 87 -3.70 5.72 -6.19
C ILE A 87 -4.47 4.49 -6.65
N ALA A 88 -4.38 4.16 -7.94
CA ALA A 88 -5.06 2.99 -8.49
C ALA A 88 -4.61 1.70 -7.81
N ARG A 89 -3.29 1.53 -7.66
CA ARG A 89 -2.68 0.34 -7.05
C ARG A 89 -3.04 0.20 -5.57
N HIS A 90 -2.91 1.25 -4.78
CA HIS A 90 -3.26 1.23 -3.36
C HIS A 90 -4.76 1.01 -3.14
N PHE A 91 -5.61 1.55 -4.02
CA PHE A 91 -7.04 1.29 -3.94
C PHE A 91 -7.39 -0.17 -4.26
N GLU A 92 -6.70 -0.82 -5.20
CA GLU A 92 -6.87 -2.26 -5.46
C GLU A 92 -6.49 -3.11 -4.25
N ILE A 93 -5.36 -2.80 -3.59
CA ILE A 93 -4.95 -3.46 -2.35
C ILE A 93 -6.02 -3.25 -1.27
N TYR A 94 -6.46 -2.00 -1.06
CA TYR A 94 -7.54 -1.67 -0.13
C TYR A 94 -8.81 -2.50 -0.40
N GLN A 95 -9.24 -2.62 -1.65
CA GLN A 95 -10.41 -3.41 -2.01
C GLN A 95 -10.27 -4.91 -1.72
N GLN A 96 -9.09 -5.47 -1.97
CA GLN A 96 -8.82 -6.88 -1.67
C GLN A 96 -8.98 -7.14 -0.17
N ARG A 97 -8.54 -6.20 0.67
CA ARG A 97 -8.68 -6.28 2.14
C ARG A 97 -10.10 -6.13 2.63
N THR A 98 -10.85 -5.19 2.06
CA THR A 98 -12.26 -4.97 2.45
C THR A 98 -13.21 -5.98 1.81
N GLY A 99 -12.73 -6.90 0.98
CA GLY A 99 -13.56 -7.86 0.23
C GLY A 99 -14.45 -7.21 -0.82
N SER A 100 -14.18 -5.97 -1.21
CA SER A 100 -14.97 -5.25 -2.22
C SER A 100 -14.63 -5.76 -3.61
N LYS A 101 -15.66 -6.06 -4.41
CA LYS A 101 -15.53 -6.55 -5.79
C LYS A 101 -15.87 -5.48 -6.83
N VAL A 102 -15.89 -4.21 -6.42
CA VAL A 102 -16.25 -3.10 -7.31
C VAL A 102 -15.16 -2.93 -8.37
N LYS A 103 -15.55 -2.92 -9.64
CA LYS A 103 -14.59 -2.62 -10.72
C LYS A 103 -14.56 -1.12 -10.96
N ILE A 104 -13.41 -0.50 -10.71
CA ILE A 104 -13.20 0.92 -11.03
C ILE A 104 -12.60 1.06 -12.42
N SER A 105 -13.24 1.91 -13.23
CA SER A 105 -12.66 2.38 -14.49
C SER A 105 -11.78 3.60 -14.19
N TRP A 106 -10.49 3.38 -13.94
CA TRP A 106 -9.53 4.47 -13.69
C TRP A 106 -9.47 5.47 -14.86
N LYS A 107 -9.63 4.97 -16.09
CA LYS A 107 -9.74 5.83 -17.28
C LYS A 107 -10.93 6.79 -17.19
N TYR A 108 -12.07 6.35 -16.66
CA TYR A 108 -13.22 7.21 -16.43
C TYR A 108 -12.92 8.20 -15.29
N ILE A 109 -12.39 7.73 -14.16
CA ILE A 109 -12.06 8.59 -13.01
C ILE A 109 -11.15 9.74 -13.43
N TRP A 110 -10.03 9.45 -14.10
CA TRP A 110 -9.08 10.49 -14.52
C TRP A 110 -9.55 11.38 -15.67
N ARG A 111 -10.65 11.03 -16.33
CA ARG A 111 -11.30 11.90 -17.33
C ARG A 111 -12.35 12.81 -16.70
N THR A 112 -13.00 12.35 -15.63
CA THR A 112 -14.11 13.05 -14.98
C THR A 112 -13.64 13.92 -13.82
N TYR A 113 -12.63 13.48 -13.08
CA TYR A 113 -12.16 14.12 -11.85
C TYR A 113 -10.69 14.48 -11.95
N ASN A 114 -10.32 15.58 -11.28
CA ASN A 114 -8.93 16.01 -11.13
C ASN A 114 -8.48 15.86 -9.68
N LEU A 115 -7.17 15.66 -9.51
CA LEU A 115 -6.54 15.80 -8.20
C LEU A 115 -6.27 17.28 -7.97
N SER A 116 -6.49 17.74 -6.74
CA SER A 116 -6.18 19.11 -6.35
C SER A 116 -5.54 19.16 -4.97
N PHE A 117 -4.68 20.16 -4.79
CA PHE A 117 -3.99 20.44 -3.53
C PHE A 117 -3.88 21.96 -3.39
N ASP A 118 -4.29 22.52 -2.25
CA ASP A 118 -4.24 23.96 -1.96
C ASP A 118 -4.68 24.88 -3.12
N SER A 119 -5.83 24.57 -3.73
CA SER A 119 -6.43 25.27 -4.88
C SER A 119 -5.72 25.07 -6.23
N PHE A 120 -4.60 24.34 -6.27
CA PHE A 120 -3.94 23.94 -7.51
C PHE A 120 -4.51 22.63 -8.01
N THR A 121 -4.85 22.59 -9.29
CA THR A 121 -5.24 21.35 -9.97
C THR A 121 -4.01 20.71 -10.58
N LEU A 122 -3.82 19.41 -10.35
CA LEU A 122 -2.72 18.61 -10.91
C LEU A 122 -3.09 18.19 -12.35
N ASP A 123 -2.94 19.12 -13.27
CA ASP A 123 -3.36 19.04 -14.67
C ASP A 123 -2.27 18.50 -15.61
N ASP A 124 -0.99 18.78 -15.33
CA ASP A 124 0.15 18.26 -16.06
C ASP A 124 0.61 16.91 -15.49
N ASN A 125 0.41 15.85 -16.28
CA ASN A 125 0.78 14.49 -15.90
C ASN A 125 2.30 14.28 -15.78
N ASP A 126 3.11 15.10 -16.47
CA ASP A 126 4.56 14.94 -16.52
C ASP A 126 5.27 15.87 -15.52
N SER A 127 4.54 16.79 -14.90
CA SER A 127 5.04 17.61 -13.79
C SER A 127 5.23 16.79 -12.52
N CYS A 128 6.31 17.10 -11.79
CA CYS A 128 6.58 16.57 -10.46
C CYS A 128 5.52 17.07 -9.48
N ILE A 129 5.04 16.20 -8.59
CA ILE A 129 4.07 16.57 -7.54
C ILE A 129 4.62 17.66 -6.60
N GLY A 130 5.94 17.70 -6.40
CA GLY A 130 6.61 18.75 -5.63
C GLY A 130 6.44 20.16 -6.21
N ASN A 131 6.22 20.30 -7.52
CA ASN A 131 5.95 21.59 -8.15
C ASN A 131 4.61 22.19 -7.70
N TYR A 132 3.69 21.35 -7.22
CA TYR A 132 2.40 21.73 -6.67
C TYR A 132 2.44 21.94 -5.16
N GLY A 133 3.63 21.89 -4.53
CA GLY A 133 3.79 22.02 -3.07
C GLY A 133 3.51 20.74 -2.28
N ILE A 134 3.40 19.60 -2.95
CA ILE A 134 3.19 18.30 -2.29
C ILE A 134 4.56 17.71 -1.93
N SER A 135 4.83 17.58 -0.63
CA SER A 135 6.08 17.06 -0.06
C SER A 135 5.82 16.21 1.18
#